data_AF-A0A9P8RNR7-F1
#
_entry.id   AF-A0A9P8RNR7-F1
#
_cell.length_a   1.000
_cell.length_b   1.000
_cell.length_c   1.000
_cell.angle_alpha   90.00
_cell.angle_beta   90.00
_cell.angle_gamma   90.00
#
_symmetry.space_group_name_H-M   'P 1'
#
loop_
_entity.id
_entity.type
_entity.pdbx_description
1 polymer ?
#
loop_
_entity_poly.entity_id
_entity_poly.type
_entity_poly.pdbx_seq_one_letter_code
_entity_poly.pdbx_strand_id
1 'polypeptide(L)'
;MRQSELRSRYFFTCSCTKCQGTGPRREDRLFCPKCSAESVVGRTCSACGASDLIDYSNVESLLFDMLERGKEALDSDNVIKPLRNSLAILRETQVWPITRQPLPSIIYSLAVHYLALQQWTLSLRYMLKLYFDVDPLLLPQPWHPERVKHNLQLAMLVFQLADLSGKDDPSAKELERHGLEYGVILWGLLYEMEANVDKSHGKESRFAKMVRFKFEELKADIAKGGTRMLKNLNQSALDTEWAKMRKIAELS
;
A
#
# COMPACT_ATOMS: atom_id res chain seq x y z
N MET A 1 -4.46 17.32 12.98
CA MET A 1 -3.13 16.66 12.94
C MET A 1 -2.07 17.42 12.12
N ARG A 2 -2.19 17.57 10.78
CA ARG A 2 -1.15 18.23 9.95
C ARG A 2 -0.68 19.61 10.44
N GLN A 3 -1.58 20.50 10.85
CA GLN A 3 -1.20 21.81 11.39
C GLN A 3 -0.39 21.73 12.68
N SER A 4 -0.71 20.74 13.54
CA SER A 4 0.04 20.52 14.78
C SER A 4 1.47 20.08 14.46
N GLU A 5 1.65 19.15 13.52
CA GLU A 5 2.98 18.72 13.05
C GLU A 5 3.77 19.86 12.39
N LEU A 6 3.15 20.63 11.50
CA LEU A 6 3.82 21.76 10.84
C LEU A 6 4.27 22.84 11.81
N ARG A 7 3.47 23.11 12.86
CA ARG A 7 3.85 24.05 13.91
C ARG A 7 4.95 23.50 14.81
N SER A 8 4.89 22.22 15.18
CA SER A 8 5.85 21.63 16.12
C SER A 8 7.21 21.35 15.51
N ARG A 9 7.26 20.84 14.27
CA ARG A 9 8.50 20.44 13.60
C ARG A 9 9.10 21.51 12.69
N TYR A 10 8.24 22.30 12.05
CA TYR A 10 8.65 23.25 11.01
C TYR A 10 8.35 24.70 11.38
N PHE A 11 7.80 24.96 12.58
CA PHE A 11 7.55 26.28 13.15
C PHE A 11 6.71 27.23 12.28
N PHE A 12 5.79 26.71 11.46
CA PHE A 12 4.88 27.54 10.67
C PHE A 12 3.44 27.01 10.66
N THR A 13 2.50 27.88 10.30
CA THR A 13 1.09 27.50 10.06
C THR A 13 0.82 27.51 8.56
N CYS A 14 0.24 26.44 8.04
CA CYS A 14 -0.07 26.35 6.62
C CYS A 14 -1.36 27.12 6.29
N SER A 15 -1.31 27.94 5.24
CA SER A 15 -2.48 28.67 4.72
C SER A 15 -2.89 28.21 3.32
N CYS A 16 -2.58 26.96 2.95
CA CYS A 16 -3.02 26.43 1.65
C CYS A 16 -4.56 26.31 1.59
N THR A 17 -5.10 26.12 0.39
CA THR A 17 -6.55 25.87 0.19
C THR A 17 -7.05 24.67 1.00
N LYS A 18 -6.17 23.69 1.25
CA LYS A 18 -6.48 22.58 2.17
C LYS A 18 -6.53 22.97 3.66
N CYS A 19 -5.89 24.04 4.08
CA CYS A 19 -6.00 24.50 5.46
C CYS A 19 -7.09 25.54 5.64
N GLN A 20 -7.48 26.23 4.56
CA GLN A 20 -8.49 27.28 4.54
C GLN A 20 -9.94 26.79 4.40
N GLY A 21 -10.16 25.48 4.23
CA GLY A 21 -11.49 24.88 4.40
C GLY A 21 -12.50 25.17 3.28
N THR A 22 -12.07 25.31 2.03
CA THR A 22 -12.95 25.60 0.87
C THR A 22 -13.84 24.41 0.44
N GLY A 23 -14.43 23.69 1.39
CA GLY A 23 -15.33 22.56 1.16
C GLY A 23 -14.83 21.22 1.70
N PRO A 24 -15.72 20.20 1.76
CA PRO A 24 -15.38 18.87 2.25
C PRO A 24 -14.45 18.14 1.30
N ARG A 25 -13.41 17.51 1.85
CA ARG A 25 -12.40 16.78 1.09
C ARG A 25 -12.55 15.29 1.21
N ARG A 26 -11.79 14.54 0.42
CA ARG A 26 -11.69 13.08 0.56
C ARG A 26 -11.31 12.70 2.00
N GLU A 27 -10.43 13.46 2.62
CA GLU A 27 -10.00 13.29 4.01
C GLU A 27 -11.06 13.71 5.05
N ASP A 28 -12.24 14.19 4.65
CA ASP A 28 -13.38 14.52 5.53
C ASP A 28 -14.58 13.56 5.33
N ARG A 29 -14.44 12.60 4.40
CA ARG A 29 -15.49 11.65 4.03
C ARG A 29 -15.36 10.33 4.78
N LEU A 30 -16.49 9.78 5.19
CA LEU A 30 -16.70 8.44 5.75
C LEU A 30 -17.89 7.78 5.04
N PHE A 31 -18.04 6.47 5.15
CA PHE A 31 -19.29 5.80 4.77
C PHE A 31 -20.34 5.98 5.86
N CYS A 32 -21.57 6.23 5.45
CA CYS A 32 -22.71 6.29 6.36
C CYS A 32 -22.95 4.91 6.96
N PRO A 33 -23.04 4.75 8.30
CA PRO A 33 -23.26 3.44 8.92
C PRO A 33 -24.64 2.84 8.60
N LYS A 34 -25.60 3.64 8.13
CA LYS A 34 -26.97 3.19 7.80
C LYS A 34 -27.13 2.69 6.37
N CYS A 35 -26.44 3.30 5.40
CA CYS A 35 -26.65 2.99 3.97
C CYS A 35 -25.35 2.84 3.17
N SER A 36 -24.19 2.92 3.81
CA SER A 36 -22.85 2.83 3.21
C SER A 36 -22.53 3.88 2.15
N ALA A 37 -23.43 4.85 1.90
CA ALA A 37 -23.15 5.97 1.01
C ALA A 37 -22.06 6.87 1.61
N GLU A 38 -21.20 7.42 0.76
CA GLU A 38 -20.17 8.37 1.20
C GLU A 38 -20.84 9.64 1.76
N SER A 39 -20.42 10.04 2.94
CA SER A 39 -20.94 11.17 3.69
C SER A 39 -19.83 11.96 4.36
N VAL A 40 -20.09 13.22 4.68
CA VAL A 40 -19.13 14.10 5.35
C VAL A 40 -19.38 14.06 6.85
N VAL A 41 -18.31 13.95 7.64
CA VAL A 41 -18.38 13.98 9.11
C VAL A 41 -19.12 15.24 9.59
N GLY A 42 -20.01 15.07 10.58
CA GLY A 42 -20.75 16.19 11.18
C GLY A 42 -21.85 16.79 10.29
N ARG A 43 -22.26 16.11 9.21
CA ARG A 43 -23.39 16.50 8.36
C ARG A 43 -24.42 15.39 8.27
N THR A 44 -25.67 15.74 7.94
CA THR A 44 -26.69 14.73 7.61
C THR A 44 -26.30 13.97 6.35
N CYS A 45 -26.49 12.65 6.35
CA CYS A 45 -26.24 11.83 5.16
C CYS A 45 -27.22 12.22 4.06
N SER A 46 -26.71 12.65 2.90
CA SER A 46 -27.54 13.08 1.76
C SER A 46 -28.36 11.95 1.14
N ALA A 47 -27.93 10.69 1.30
CA ALA A 47 -28.60 9.53 0.70
C ALA A 47 -29.77 9.00 1.53
N CYS A 48 -29.66 9.01 2.87
CA CYS A 48 -30.68 8.40 3.75
C CYS A 48 -31.20 9.32 4.86
N GLY A 49 -30.74 10.57 4.92
CA GLY A 49 -31.19 11.57 5.89
C GLY A 49 -30.71 11.35 7.33
N ALA A 50 -29.84 10.36 7.58
CA ALA A 50 -29.33 10.09 8.92
C ALA A 50 -28.53 11.28 9.47
N SER A 51 -28.94 11.79 10.64
CA SER A 51 -28.25 12.84 11.41
C SER A 51 -27.16 12.30 12.34
N ASP A 52 -27.25 11.01 12.69
CA ASP A 52 -26.42 10.37 13.70
C ASP A 52 -25.11 9.83 13.10
N LEU A 53 -24.44 10.65 12.28
CA LEU A 53 -23.06 10.34 11.92
C LEU A 53 -22.23 10.57 13.18
N ILE A 54 -21.91 9.47 13.87
CA ILE A 54 -21.02 9.44 15.02
C ILE A 54 -19.77 10.25 14.67
N ASP A 55 -19.38 11.19 15.53
CA ASP A 55 -18.09 11.83 15.41
C ASP A 55 -17.00 10.80 15.72
N TYR A 56 -16.32 10.33 14.68
CA TYR A 56 -15.22 9.37 14.81
C TYR A 56 -13.88 10.06 15.12
N SER A 57 -13.84 11.34 15.46
CA SER A 57 -12.61 12.09 15.80
C SER A 57 -11.81 11.43 16.95
N ASN A 58 -12.48 10.90 17.96
CA ASN A 58 -11.84 10.17 19.06
C ASN A 58 -11.22 8.85 18.59
N VAL A 59 -11.93 8.13 17.71
CA VAL A 59 -11.42 6.88 17.10
C VAL A 59 -10.22 7.20 16.21
N GLU A 60 -10.32 8.24 15.38
CA GLU A 60 -9.23 8.70 14.52
C GLU A 60 -7.98 9.02 15.34
N SER A 61 -8.14 9.78 16.43
CA SER A 61 -7.03 10.18 17.33
C SER A 61 -6.39 8.96 17.98
N LEU A 62 -7.19 8.03 18.52
CA LEU A 62 -6.70 6.77 19.10
C LEU A 62 -5.88 5.96 18.07
N LEU A 63 -6.39 5.82 16.84
CA LEU A 63 -5.73 5.05 15.79
C LEU A 63 -4.42 5.69 15.34
N PHE A 64 -4.34 7.03 15.30
CA PHE A 64 -3.10 7.74 15.03
C PHE A 64 -2.08 7.57 16.15
N ASP A 65 -2.51 7.63 17.42
CA ASP A 65 -1.62 7.38 18.55
C ASP A 65 -1.04 5.97 18.52
N MET A 66 -1.86 4.97 18.16
CA MET A 66 -1.41 3.58 17.98
C MET A 66 -0.42 3.45 16.81
N LEU A 67 -0.66 4.17 15.71
CA LEU A 67 0.25 4.19 14.57
C LEU A 67 1.61 4.81 14.93
N GLU A 68 1.63 5.94 15.65
CA GLU A 68 2.88 6.59 16.07
C GLU A 68 3.67 5.72 17.04
N ARG A 69 3.01 5.10 18.03
CA ARG A 69 3.67 4.13 18.92
C ARG A 69 4.31 2.97 18.14
N GLY A 70 3.64 2.51 17.08
CA GLY A 70 4.18 1.48 16.20
C GLY A 70 5.38 1.93 15.38
N LYS A 71 5.59 3.22 15.14
CA LYS A 71 6.80 3.74 14.45
C LYS A 71 8.01 3.88 15.38
N GLU A 72 7.77 4.06 16.68
CA GLU A 72 8.82 4.29 17.69
C GLU A 72 9.31 3.01 18.36
N ALA A 73 8.51 1.93 18.34
CA ALA A 73 8.87 0.69 19.01
C ALA A 73 9.91 -0.14 18.23
N LEU A 74 10.84 -0.73 18.97
CA LEU A 74 11.99 -1.48 18.43
C LEU A 74 11.75 -3.00 18.39
N ASP A 75 10.74 -3.49 19.12
CA ASP A 75 10.37 -4.90 19.13
C ASP A 75 9.07 -5.15 18.34
N SER A 76 9.01 -6.32 17.70
CA SER A 76 7.95 -6.67 16.77
C SER A 76 6.56 -6.78 17.38
N ASP A 77 6.47 -7.28 18.62
CA ASP A 77 5.19 -7.60 19.24
C ASP A 77 4.48 -6.33 19.71
N ASN A 78 5.25 -5.37 20.24
CA ASN A 78 4.74 -4.06 20.65
C ASN A 78 4.41 -3.16 19.46
N VAL A 79 4.91 -3.45 18.24
CA VAL A 79 4.52 -2.74 17.02
C VAL A 79 3.30 -3.39 16.34
N ILE A 80 3.35 -4.69 16.09
CA ILE A 80 2.35 -5.37 15.25
C ILE A 80 1.01 -5.46 15.96
N LYS A 81 1.00 -5.75 17.27
CA LYS A 81 -0.24 -5.95 18.01
C LYS A 81 -1.11 -4.68 18.04
N PRO A 82 -0.58 -3.47 18.34
CA PRO A 82 -1.36 -2.24 18.19
C PRO A 82 -1.86 -2.03 16.77
N LEU A 83 -1.03 -2.18 15.74
CA LEU A 83 -1.45 -1.96 14.35
C LEU A 83 -2.57 -2.92 13.90
N ARG A 84 -2.50 -4.19 14.31
CA ARG A 84 -3.58 -5.17 14.07
C ARG A 84 -4.86 -4.81 14.82
N ASN A 85 -4.75 -4.36 16.06
CA ASN A 85 -5.91 -3.89 16.83
C ASN A 85 -6.53 -2.65 16.16
N SER A 86 -5.71 -1.74 15.63
CA SER A 86 -6.20 -0.58 14.85
C SER A 86 -6.98 -1.01 13.62
N LEU A 87 -6.51 -2.02 12.87
CA LEU A 87 -7.27 -2.59 11.75
C LEU A 87 -8.57 -3.25 12.20
N ALA A 88 -8.58 -3.95 13.33
CA ALA A 88 -9.79 -4.56 13.88
C ALA A 88 -10.85 -3.50 14.22
N ILE A 89 -10.46 -2.42 14.92
CA ILE A 89 -11.33 -1.28 15.22
C ILE A 89 -11.89 -0.68 13.91
N LEU A 90 -11.03 -0.41 12.92
CA LEU A 90 -11.46 0.14 11.63
C LEU A 90 -12.48 -0.77 10.92
N ARG A 91 -12.25 -2.09 10.95
CA ARG A 91 -13.18 -3.09 10.40
C ARG A 91 -14.50 -3.12 11.17
N GLU A 92 -14.49 -3.04 12.49
CA GLU A 92 -15.72 -3.05 13.29
C GLU A 92 -16.60 -1.82 13.00
N THR A 93 -15.98 -0.66 12.73
CA THR A 93 -16.75 0.54 12.42
C THR A 93 -17.45 0.49 11.06
N GLN A 94 -16.89 -0.22 10.06
CA GLN A 94 -17.37 -0.27 8.67
C GLN A 94 -17.57 1.10 7.97
N VAL A 95 -17.13 2.21 8.58
CA VAL A 95 -17.32 3.56 8.02
C VAL A 95 -16.08 4.11 7.33
N TRP A 96 -14.92 3.45 7.43
CA TRP A 96 -13.65 4.02 6.95
C TRP A 96 -13.40 3.71 5.47
N PRO A 97 -13.31 4.72 4.58
CA PRO A 97 -12.87 4.49 3.21
C PRO A 97 -11.42 4.03 3.18
N ILE A 98 -11.10 3.14 2.24
CA ILE A 98 -9.75 2.54 2.10
C ILE A 98 -8.65 3.58 1.84
N THR A 99 -9.01 4.78 1.36
CA THR A 99 -8.09 5.89 1.07
C THR A 99 -8.01 6.93 2.19
N ARG A 100 -8.79 6.78 3.26
CA ARG A 100 -8.83 7.72 4.38
C ARG A 100 -7.84 7.32 5.46
N GLN A 101 -7.01 8.25 5.90
CA GLN A 101 -6.12 8.03 7.04
C GLN A 101 -6.91 7.76 8.33
N PRO A 102 -6.38 6.96 9.27
CA PRO A 102 -5.05 6.35 9.28
C PRO A 102 -4.94 5.00 8.55
N LEU A 103 -6.00 4.50 7.90
CA LEU A 103 -6.05 3.15 7.34
C LEU A 103 -4.90 2.83 6.34
N PRO A 104 -4.64 3.63 5.28
CA PRO A 104 -3.48 3.44 4.41
C PRO A 104 -2.15 3.35 5.15
N SER A 105 -1.93 4.22 6.13
CA SER A 105 -0.68 4.24 6.89
C SER A 105 -0.54 3.04 7.82
N ILE A 106 -1.64 2.52 8.38
CA ILE A 106 -1.62 1.27 9.16
C ILE A 106 -1.31 0.07 8.26
N ILE A 107 -1.93 -0.02 7.08
CA ILE A 107 -1.66 -1.09 6.09
C ILE A 107 -0.18 -1.09 5.71
N TYR A 108 0.37 0.07 5.35
CA TYR A 108 1.77 0.20 4.98
C TYR A 108 2.71 -0.10 6.15
N SER A 109 2.39 0.38 7.36
CA SER A 109 3.18 0.07 8.55
C SER A 109 3.22 -1.44 8.80
N LEU A 110 2.09 -2.15 8.73
CA LEU A 110 2.08 -3.61 8.86
C LEU A 110 2.92 -4.29 7.77
N ALA A 111 2.80 -3.85 6.51
CA ALA A 111 3.56 -4.40 5.40
C ALA A 111 5.08 -4.34 5.64
N VAL A 112 5.59 -3.17 6.08
CA VAL A 112 7.02 -2.95 6.35
C VAL A 112 7.49 -3.71 7.59
N HIS A 113 6.69 -3.77 8.67
CA HIS A 113 7.09 -4.51 9.87
C HIS A 113 7.09 -6.02 9.64
N TYR A 114 6.12 -6.56 8.89
CA TYR A 114 6.17 -7.96 8.48
C TYR A 114 7.36 -8.27 7.56
N LEU A 115 7.73 -7.32 6.70
CA LEU A 115 8.94 -7.45 5.87
C LEU A 115 10.20 -7.54 6.74
N ALA A 116 10.34 -6.65 7.73
CA ALA A 116 11.49 -6.63 8.65
C ALA A 116 11.62 -7.93 9.46
N LEU A 117 10.49 -8.57 9.77
CA LEU A 117 10.44 -9.84 10.50
C LEU A 117 10.46 -11.07 9.62
N GLN A 118 10.70 -10.90 8.32
CA GLN A 118 10.76 -12.00 7.35
C GLN A 118 9.46 -12.80 7.28
N GLN A 119 8.34 -12.18 7.66
CA GLN A 119 7.00 -12.75 7.52
C GLN A 119 6.50 -12.46 6.10
N TRP A 120 7.15 -13.09 5.12
CA TRP A 120 7.06 -12.73 3.71
C TRP A 120 5.64 -12.78 3.17
N THR A 121 4.87 -13.83 3.47
CA THR A 121 3.49 -13.93 3.00
C THR A 121 2.61 -12.81 3.55
N LEU A 122 2.73 -12.50 4.84
CA LEU A 122 1.95 -11.42 5.46
C LEU A 122 2.31 -10.05 4.87
N SER A 123 3.61 -9.77 4.71
CA SER A 123 4.08 -8.56 4.04
C SER A 123 3.52 -8.46 2.61
N LEU A 124 3.56 -9.57 1.85
CA LEU A 124 3.07 -9.62 0.47
C LEU A 124 1.60 -9.26 0.39
N ARG A 125 0.75 -9.82 1.27
CA ARG A 125 -0.68 -9.53 1.27
C ARG A 125 -0.96 -8.03 1.48
N TYR A 126 -0.30 -7.40 2.45
CA TYR A 126 -0.50 -5.96 2.71
C TYR A 126 0.10 -5.07 1.61
N MET A 127 1.26 -5.42 1.05
CA MET A 127 1.83 -4.70 -0.10
C MET A 127 0.94 -4.80 -1.34
N LEU A 128 0.33 -5.96 -1.58
CA LEU A 128 -0.64 -6.15 -2.67
C LEU A 128 -1.93 -5.36 -2.43
N LYS A 129 -2.39 -5.27 -1.18
CA LYS A 129 -3.53 -4.42 -0.80
C LYS A 129 -3.26 -2.96 -1.14
N LEU A 130 -2.04 -2.49 -0.87
CA LEU A 130 -1.62 -1.14 -1.27
C LEU A 130 -1.64 -0.99 -2.78
N TYR A 131 -0.94 -1.88 -3.49
CA TYR A 131 -0.76 -1.82 -4.94
C TYR A 131 -2.08 -1.85 -5.72
N PHE A 132 -3.03 -2.71 -5.33
CA PHE A 132 -4.27 -2.91 -6.06
C PHE A 132 -5.42 -2.00 -5.63
N ASP A 133 -5.56 -1.74 -4.33
CA ASP A 133 -6.79 -1.14 -3.79
C ASP A 133 -6.57 0.26 -3.22
N VAL A 134 -5.40 0.54 -2.64
CA VAL A 134 -5.13 1.82 -1.95
C VAL A 134 -4.49 2.82 -2.91
N ASP A 135 -3.30 2.51 -3.43
CA ASP A 135 -2.45 3.45 -4.17
C ASP A 135 -3.10 3.97 -5.45
N PRO A 136 -3.80 3.17 -6.29
CA PRO A 136 -4.47 3.69 -7.47
C PRO A 136 -5.55 4.75 -7.15
N LEU A 137 -6.16 4.70 -5.97
CA LEU A 137 -7.19 5.65 -5.53
C LEU A 137 -6.62 6.79 -4.69
N LEU A 138 -5.64 6.50 -3.85
CA LEU A 138 -4.99 7.43 -2.95
C LEU A 138 -4.01 8.34 -3.71
N LEU A 139 -3.22 7.73 -4.60
CA LEU A 139 -2.09 8.26 -5.36
C LEU A 139 -2.31 7.99 -6.87
N PRO A 140 -3.31 8.64 -7.49
CA PRO A 140 -3.78 8.25 -8.83
C PRO A 140 -2.75 8.42 -9.93
N GLN A 141 -1.78 9.33 -9.76
CA GLN A 141 -0.67 9.47 -10.70
C GLN A 141 0.30 8.28 -10.54
N PRO A 142 0.56 7.48 -11.59
CA PRO A 142 1.49 6.35 -11.51
C PRO A 142 2.92 6.77 -11.13
N TRP A 143 3.33 8.00 -11.46
CA TRP A 143 4.63 8.58 -11.08
C TRP A 143 4.63 9.25 -9.70
N HIS A 144 3.59 9.10 -8.88
CA HIS A 144 3.63 9.62 -7.51
C HIS A 144 4.79 8.98 -6.72
N PRO A 145 5.67 9.76 -6.05
CA PRO A 145 6.88 9.21 -5.41
C PRO A 145 6.62 8.04 -4.46
N GLU A 146 5.61 8.15 -3.58
CA GLU A 146 5.26 7.06 -2.66
C GLU A 146 4.76 5.80 -3.37
N ARG A 147 4.01 5.93 -4.47
CA ARG A 147 3.52 4.78 -5.24
C ARG A 147 4.68 4.04 -5.92
N VAL A 148 5.64 4.79 -6.48
CA VAL A 148 6.83 4.18 -7.08
C VAL A 148 7.71 3.50 -6.01
N LYS A 149 7.80 4.07 -4.79
CA LYS A 149 8.48 3.40 -3.67
C LYS A 149 7.79 2.12 -3.24
N HIS A 150 6.47 2.12 -3.08
CA HIS A 150 5.71 0.93 -2.75
C HIS A 150 5.87 -0.16 -3.83
N ASN A 151 5.80 0.22 -5.12
CA ASN A 151 6.05 -0.71 -6.23
C ASN A 151 7.44 -1.34 -6.15
N LEU A 152 8.48 -0.56 -5.78
CA LEU A 152 9.82 -1.09 -5.62
C LEU A 152 9.91 -2.07 -4.45
N GLN A 153 9.34 -1.72 -3.29
CA GLN A 153 9.32 -2.60 -2.12
C GLN A 153 8.59 -3.92 -2.44
N LEU A 154 7.47 -3.86 -3.16
CA LEU A 154 6.76 -5.03 -3.63
C LEU A 154 7.62 -5.85 -4.59
N ALA A 155 8.29 -5.21 -5.56
CA ALA A 155 9.19 -5.91 -6.47
C ALA A 155 10.35 -6.61 -5.73
N MET A 156 10.98 -5.96 -4.75
CA MET A 156 12.05 -6.56 -3.96
C MET A 156 11.55 -7.71 -3.09
N LEU A 157 10.34 -7.62 -2.53
CA LEU A 157 9.71 -8.72 -1.82
C LEU A 157 9.41 -9.91 -2.76
N VAL A 158 8.92 -9.65 -3.96
CA VAL A 158 8.68 -10.70 -4.98
C VAL A 158 10.00 -11.34 -5.41
N PHE A 159 11.09 -10.58 -5.55
CA PHE A 159 12.43 -11.14 -5.78
C PHE A 159 12.84 -12.09 -4.66
N GLN A 160 12.71 -11.65 -3.40
CA GLN A 160 13.02 -12.49 -2.24
C GLN A 160 12.21 -13.79 -2.23
N LEU A 161 10.91 -13.71 -2.54
CA LEU A 161 10.04 -14.89 -2.62
C LEU A 161 10.41 -15.82 -3.78
N ALA A 162 10.82 -15.27 -4.93
CA ALA A 162 11.34 -16.05 -6.04
C ALA A 162 12.60 -16.82 -5.64
N ASP A 163 13.52 -16.17 -4.92
CA ASP A 163 14.75 -16.80 -4.41
C ASP A 163 14.47 -17.87 -3.34
N LEU A 164 13.40 -17.72 -2.56
CA LEU A 164 12.98 -18.72 -1.57
C LEU A 164 12.17 -19.87 -2.19
N SER A 165 11.62 -19.69 -3.38
CA SER A 165 10.83 -20.72 -4.07
C SER A 165 11.64 -21.99 -4.29
N GLY A 166 11.07 -23.15 -3.97
CA GLY A 166 11.76 -24.45 -4.04
C GLY A 166 12.77 -24.70 -2.92
N LYS A 167 12.91 -23.79 -1.95
CA LYS A 167 13.65 -24.01 -0.70
C LYS A 167 12.68 -24.38 0.43
N ASP A 168 13.22 -24.86 1.55
CA ASP A 168 12.46 -25.22 2.75
C ASP A 168 12.03 -23.97 3.57
N ASP A 169 11.38 -22.99 2.91
CA ASP A 169 10.86 -21.78 3.56
C ASP A 169 9.33 -21.86 3.73
N PRO A 170 8.78 -21.63 4.94
CA PRO A 170 7.34 -21.71 5.18
C PRO A 170 6.50 -20.75 4.33
N SER A 171 6.99 -19.53 4.06
CA SER A 171 6.26 -18.55 3.26
C SER A 171 6.23 -18.94 1.78
N ALA A 172 7.36 -19.45 1.26
CA ALA A 172 7.42 -19.94 -0.11
C ALA A 172 6.46 -21.13 -0.32
N LYS A 173 6.46 -22.11 0.58
CA LYS A 173 5.54 -23.26 0.55
C LYS A 173 4.07 -22.85 0.61
N GLU A 174 3.74 -21.84 1.41
CA GLU A 174 2.37 -21.31 1.46
C GLU A 174 1.94 -20.74 0.10
N LEU A 175 2.86 -20.10 -0.63
CA LEU A 175 2.59 -19.46 -1.92
C LEU A 175 2.65 -20.43 -3.11
N GLU A 176 3.32 -21.57 -3.00
CA GLU A 176 3.41 -22.59 -4.06
C GLU A 176 2.03 -23.05 -4.55
N ARG A 177 1.05 -23.16 -3.65
CA ARG A 177 -0.34 -23.54 -4.00
C ARG A 177 -1.02 -22.56 -4.98
N HIS A 178 -0.50 -21.34 -5.09
CA HIS A 178 -1.02 -20.32 -6.01
C HIS A 178 -0.34 -20.38 -7.38
N GLY A 179 0.74 -21.16 -7.54
CA GLY A 179 1.44 -21.36 -8.82
C GLY A 179 1.88 -20.04 -9.46
N LEU A 180 2.53 -19.16 -8.69
CA LEU A 180 2.97 -17.85 -9.14
C LEU A 180 4.15 -17.94 -10.12
N GLU A 181 4.06 -17.24 -11.24
CA GLU A 181 5.16 -17.07 -12.17
C GLU A 181 5.94 -15.79 -11.82
N TYR A 182 6.84 -15.88 -10.84
CA TYR A 182 7.56 -14.74 -10.28
C TYR A 182 8.25 -13.87 -11.35
N GLY A 183 8.81 -14.47 -12.40
CA GLY A 183 9.46 -13.72 -13.49
C GLY A 183 8.50 -12.80 -14.24
N VAL A 184 7.27 -13.24 -14.49
CA VAL A 184 6.22 -12.43 -15.14
C VAL A 184 5.78 -11.29 -14.23
N ILE A 185 5.64 -11.57 -12.93
CA ILE A 185 5.25 -10.57 -11.93
C ILE A 185 6.31 -9.48 -11.81
N LEU A 186 7.58 -9.87 -11.65
CA LEU A 186 8.72 -8.96 -11.58
C LEU A 186 8.83 -8.10 -12.84
N TRP A 187 8.62 -8.70 -14.01
CA TRP A 187 8.61 -7.96 -15.28
C TRP A 187 7.55 -6.85 -15.27
N GLY A 188 6.31 -7.18 -14.91
CA GLY A 188 5.22 -6.20 -14.84
C GLY A 188 5.52 -5.04 -13.89
N LEU A 189 5.99 -5.34 -12.66
CA LEU A 189 6.32 -4.33 -11.65
C LEU A 189 7.48 -3.43 -12.09
N LEU A 190 8.59 -4.01 -12.58
CA LEU A 190 9.76 -3.23 -12.98
C LEU A 190 9.49 -2.42 -14.25
N TYR A 191 8.70 -2.95 -15.20
CA TYR A 191 8.28 -2.22 -16.39
C TYR A 191 7.42 -0.99 -16.03
N GLU A 192 6.45 -1.15 -15.13
CA GLU A 192 5.65 -0.02 -14.64
C GLU A 192 6.53 1.04 -13.98
N MET A 193 7.52 0.63 -13.17
CA MET A 193 8.43 1.58 -12.52
C MET A 193 9.35 2.30 -13.50
N GLU A 194 9.97 1.58 -14.44
CA GLU A 194 10.87 2.17 -15.44
C GLU A 194 10.15 3.27 -16.24
N ALA A 195 8.91 3.02 -16.65
CA ALA A 195 8.09 3.98 -17.38
C ALA A 195 7.74 5.25 -16.59
N ASN A 196 7.83 5.23 -15.25
CA ASN A 196 7.36 6.30 -14.37
C ASN A 196 8.46 6.97 -13.53
N VAL A 197 9.62 6.33 -13.36
CA VAL A 197 10.63 6.76 -12.39
C VAL A 197 11.25 8.12 -12.71
N ASP A 198 11.37 8.47 -13.99
CA ASP A 198 11.91 9.75 -14.43
C ASP A 198 11.02 10.93 -14.03
N LYS A 199 9.71 10.79 -14.21
CA LYS A 199 8.72 11.80 -13.79
C LYS A 199 8.59 11.87 -12.27
N SER A 200 8.88 10.76 -11.60
CA SER A 200 8.69 10.62 -10.15
C SER A 200 9.84 11.20 -9.34
N HIS A 201 11.07 10.81 -9.67
CA HIS A 201 12.27 11.12 -8.89
C HIS A 201 13.34 11.88 -9.70
N GLY A 202 13.14 12.07 -11.00
CA GLY A 202 14.10 12.67 -11.91
C GLY A 202 15.05 11.66 -12.53
N LYS A 203 15.33 11.82 -13.82
CA LYS A 203 16.12 10.90 -14.65
C LYS A 203 17.50 10.55 -14.07
N GLU A 204 18.16 11.55 -13.50
CA GLU A 204 19.51 11.44 -12.97
C GLU A 204 19.59 11.02 -11.50
N SER A 205 18.44 10.83 -10.84
CA SER A 205 18.40 10.45 -9.44
C SER A 205 19.04 9.08 -9.20
N ARG A 206 19.64 8.90 -8.01
CA ARG A 206 20.17 7.60 -7.57
C ARG A 206 19.09 6.51 -7.61
N PHE A 207 17.86 6.89 -7.24
CA PHE A 207 16.71 5.99 -7.26
C PHE A 207 16.37 5.52 -8.69
N ALA A 208 16.30 6.44 -9.67
CA ALA A 208 16.06 6.08 -11.07
C ALA A 208 17.15 5.17 -11.64
N LYS A 209 18.41 5.42 -11.29
CA LYS A 209 19.56 4.58 -11.70
C LYS A 209 19.46 3.16 -11.14
N MET A 210 19.08 3.02 -9.87
CA MET A 210 18.87 1.72 -9.22
C MET A 210 17.69 0.94 -9.85
N VAL A 211 16.55 1.59 -10.11
CA VAL A 211 15.39 0.95 -10.77
C VAL A 211 15.79 0.39 -12.14
N ARG A 212 16.49 1.20 -12.95
CA ARG A 212 16.99 0.76 -14.26
C ARG A 212 17.97 -0.39 -14.15
N PHE A 213 18.91 -0.32 -13.20
CA PHE A 213 19.85 -1.41 -12.96
C PHE A 213 19.12 -2.72 -12.66
N LYS A 214 18.11 -2.70 -11.77
CA LYS A 214 17.29 -3.88 -11.48
C LYS A 214 16.48 -4.37 -12.66
N PHE A 215 15.97 -3.47 -13.49
CA PHE A 215 15.24 -3.85 -14.71
C PHE A 215 16.15 -4.52 -15.75
N GLU A 216 17.38 -4.04 -15.90
CA GLU A 216 18.36 -4.66 -16.80
C GLU A 216 18.88 -6.01 -16.27
N GLU A 217 19.08 -6.17 -14.94
CA GLU A 217 19.36 -7.48 -14.34
C GLU A 217 18.26 -8.50 -14.68
N LEU A 218 16.99 -8.13 -14.49
CA LEU A 218 15.87 -9.02 -14.79
C LEU A 218 15.80 -9.38 -16.28
N LYS A 219 16.00 -8.40 -17.18
CA LYS A 219 16.07 -8.65 -18.64
C LYS A 219 17.16 -9.65 -18.98
N ALA A 220 18.34 -9.50 -18.40
CA ALA A 220 19.46 -10.41 -18.64
C ALA A 220 19.14 -11.84 -18.18
N ASP A 221 18.51 -12.00 -17.02
CA ASP A 221 18.14 -13.31 -16.50
C ASP A 221 17.01 -13.98 -17.31
N ILE A 222 16.02 -13.21 -17.74
CA ILE A 222 14.98 -13.66 -18.68
C ILE A 222 15.62 -14.13 -20.01
N ALA A 223 16.60 -13.38 -20.54
CA ALA A 223 17.29 -13.73 -21.77
C ALA A 223 18.10 -15.03 -21.63
N LYS A 224 18.75 -15.26 -20.48
CA LYS A 224 19.43 -16.53 -20.16
C LYS A 224 18.45 -17.71 -20.05
N GLY A 225 17.23 -17.46 -19.56
CA GLY A 225 16.14 -18.45 -19.49
C GLY A 225 15.58 -18.90 -20.85
N GLY A 226 16.02 -18.27 -21.95
CA GLY A 226 15.69 -18.64 -23.32
C GLY A 226 14.37 -18.08 -23.85
N THR A 227 14.09 -18.33 -25.13
CA THR A 227 12.92 -17.80 -25.86
C THR A 227 11.54 -18.19 -25.28
N ARG A 228 11.48 -19.19 -24.40
CA ARG A 228 10.23 -19.63 -23.75
C ARG A 228 9.73 -18.61 -22.71
N MET A 229 10.63 -18.03 -21.91
CA MET A 229 10.24 -16.96 -20.98
C MET A 229 9.80 -15.70 -21.72
N LEU A 230 10.53 -15.29 -22.76
CA LEU A 230 10.19 -14.12 -23.57
C LEU A 230 8.81 -14.23 -24.25
N LYS A 231 8.42 -15.42 -24.73
CA LYS A 231 7.09 -15.67 -25.31
C LYS A 231 5.96 -15.56 -24.27
N ASN A 232 6.26 -15.84 -23.00
CA ASN A 232 5.32 -15.78 -21.90
C ASN A 232 5.22 -14.38 -21.28
N LEU A 233 6.05 -13.41 -21.68
CA LEU A 233 5.95 -12.02 -21.24
C LEU A 233 5.03 -11.23 -22.15
N ASN A 234 3.74 -11.51 -22.06
CA ASN A 234 2.69 -10.79 -22.76
C ASN A 234 1.60 -10.33 -21.78
N GLN A 235 0.71 -9.46 -22.25
CA GLN A 235 -0.34 -8.89 -21.41
C GLN A 235 -1.25 -9.97 -20.79
N SER A 236 -1.59 -11.02 -21.55
CA SER A 236 -2.45 -12.10 -21.05
C SER A 236 -1.81 -12.91 -19.91
N ALA A 237 -0.50 -13.15 -19.97
CA ALA A 237 0.23 -13.80 -18.88
C ALA A 237 0.30 -12.90 -17.65
N LEU A 238 0.56 -11.60 -17.85
CA LEU A 238 0.56 -10.62 -16.76
C LEU A 238 -0.81 -10.52 -16.09
N ASP A 239 -1.90 -10.47 -16.87
CA ASP A 239 -3.28 -10.43 -16.36
C ASP A 239 -3.61 -11.68 -15.54
N THR A 240 -3.12 -12.85 -15.98
CA THR A 240 -3.26 -14.11 -15.25
C THR A 240 -2.56 -14.05 -13.89
N GLU A 241 -1.31 -13.59 -13.85
CA GLU A 241 -0.59 -13.43 -12.59
C GLU A 241 -1.20 -12.34 -11.70
N TRP A 242 -1.72 -11.25 -12.27
CA TRP A 242 -2.41 -10.20 -11.52
C TRP A 242 -3.67 -10.74 -10.86
N ALA A 243 -4.43 -11.60 -11.55
CA ALA A 243 -5.58 -12.26 -10.97
C ALA A 243 -5.20 -13.16 -9.78
N LYS A 244 -4.08 -13.89 -9.86
CA LYS A 244 -3.56 -14.70 -8.73
C LYS A 244 -3.15 -13.80 -7.55
N MET A 245 -2.41 -12.72 -7.83
CA MET A 245 -1.96 -11.77 -6.81
C MET A 245 -3.14 -11.07 -6.12
N ARG A 246 -4.20 -10.70 -6.85
CA ARG A 246 -5.43 -10.15 -6.24
C ARG A 246 -6.08 -11.12 -5.26
N LYS A 247 -6.19 -12.41 -5.61
CA LYS A 247 -6.71 -13.43 -4.69
C LYS A 247 -5.88 -13.56 -3.42
N ILE A 248 -4.55 -13.40 -3.51
CA ILE A 248 -3.68 -13.39 -2.32
C ILE A 248 -3.95 -12.16 -1.46
N ALA A 249 -4.14 -10.98 -2.06
CA ALA A 249 -4.43 -9.74 -1.36
C ALA A 249 -5.74 -9.79 -0.54
N GLU A 250 -6.75 -10.51 -1.04
CA GLU A 250 -8.06 -10.69 -0.38
C GLU A 250 -7.99 -11.50 0.92
N LEU A 251 -6.89 -12.23 1.17
CA LEU A 251 -6.69 -13.03 2.39
C LEU A 251 -6.16 -12.20 3.58
N SER A 252 -6.15 -10.86 3.49
CA SER A 252 -5.67 -9.94 4.54
C SER A 252 -6.78 -9.32 5.37
#